data_AF-F0J837-F1
#
_entry.id   AF-F0J837-F1
#
_cell.length_a   1.000
_cell.length_b   1.000
_cell.length_c   1.000
_cell.angle_alpha   90.00
_cell.angle_beta   90.00
_cell.angle_gamma   90.00
#
_symmetry.space_group_name_H-M   'P 1'
#
loop_
_entity.id
_entity.type
_entity.pdbx_description
1 polymer ?
#
loop_
_entity_poly.entity_id
_entity_poly.type
_entity_poly.pdbx_seq_one_letter_code
_entity_poly.pdbx_strand_id
1 'polypeptide(L)' 'MNHADTKTDDRNARHRQRIRASGAREVLFQLPEETLALIDDIKKRQRLPSRSQALLQLIERGKEAIQKSA' A
#
# COMPACT_ATOMS: atom_id res chain seq x y z
N MET A 1 29.31 11.66 5.71
CA MET A 1 28.21 11.35 4.77
C MET A 1 28.14 9.84 4.60
N ASN A 2 27.05 9.21 5.04
CA ASN A 2 26.91 7.76 5.11
C ASN A 2 26.55 7.17 3.74
N HIS A 3 27.43 6.35 3.16
CA HIS A 3 27.26 5.70 1.86
C HIS A 3 26.08 4.68 1.80
N ALA A 4 25.44 4.40 2.94
CA ALA A 4 24.28 3.49 3.03
C ALA A 4 22.94 4.17 2.68
N ASP A 5 22.81 5.48 2.93
CA ASP A 5 21.58 6.24 2.64
C ASP A 5 21.35 6.39 1.13
N THR A 6 22.42 6.73 0.40
CA THR A 6 22.36 7.01 -1.04
C THR A 6 21.91 5.80 -1.87
N LYS A 7 22.28 4.57 -1.46
CA LYS A 7 21.85 3.34 -2.13
C LYS A 7 20.38 2.97 -1.87
N THR A 8 19.82 3.42 -0.75
CA THR A 8 18.42 3.17 -0.40
C THR A 8 17.53 4.17 -1.13
N ASP A 9 17.96 5.42 -1.22
CA ASP A 9 17.28 6.46 -2.01
C ASP A 9 17.21 6.12 -3.51
N ASP A 10 18.30 5.62 -4.09
CA ASP A 10 18.31 5.25 -5.53
C ASP A 10 17.36 4.06 -5.81
N ARG A 11 17.26 3.09 -4.89
CA ARG A 11 16.28 2.00 -5.00
C ARG A 11 14.84 2.50 -4.90
N ASN A 12 14.57 3.42 -3.99
CA ASN A 12 13.26 4.04 -3.83
C ASN A 12 12.89 4.87 -5.07
N ALA A 13 13.84 5.63 -5.63
CA ALA A 13 13.62 6.41 -6.84
C ALA A 13 13.25 5.52 -8.04
N ARG A 14 14.00 4.44 -8.27
CA ARG A 14 13.69 3.47 -9.35
C ARG A 14 12.37 2.73 -9.12
N HIS A 15 12.04 2.42 -7.88
CA HIS A 15 10.76 1.80 -7.53
C HIS A 15 9.59 2.75 -7.85
N ARG A 16 9.69 4.01 -7.43
CA ARG A 16 8.71 5.06 -7.73
C ARG A 16 8.57 5.32 -9.23
N GLN A 17 9.68 5.27 -9.97
CA GLN A 17 9.65 5.41 -11.42
C GLN A 17 8.86 4.28 -12.09
N ARG A 18 9.01 3.04 -11.62
CA ARG A 18 8.22 1.90 -12.11
C ARG A 18 6.73 2.04 -11.81
N ILE A 19 6.38 2.50 -10.60
CA ILE A 19 4.98 2.75 -10.21
C ILE A 19 4.35 3.83 -11.11
N ARG A 20 5.07 4.93 -11.37
CA ARG A 20 4.57 5.99 -12.26
C ARG A 20 4.40 5.49 -13.70
N ALA A 21 5.35 4.69 -14.19
CA ALA A 21 5.28 4.11 -15.53
C ALA A 21 4.09 3.16 -15.70
N SER A 22 3.63 2.50 -14.62
CA SER A 22 2.43 1.66 -14.64
C SER A 22 1.12 2.43 -14.48
N GLY A 23 1.15 3.77 -14.50
CA GLY A 23 -0.03 4.63 -14.29
C GLY A 23 -0.52 4.69 -12.84
N ALA A 24 0.19 4.06 -11.90
CA ALA A 24 -0.15 4.09 -10.49
C ALA A 24 0.39 5.36 -9.82
N ARG A 25 -0.32 5.84 -8.80
CA ARG A 25 0.05 7.00 -7.99
C ARG A 25 0.24 6.59 -6.54
N GLU A 26 1.30 7.09 -5.91
CA GLU A 26 1.50 6.96 -4.47
C GLU A 26 0.88 8.16 -3.75
N VAL A 27 0.18 7.90 -2.65
CA VAL A 27 -0.44 8.91 -1.80
C VAL A 27 -0.08 8.60 -0.35
N LEU A 28 0.25 9.63 0.42
CA LEU A 28 0.47 9.53 1.86
C LEU A 28 -0.87 9.68 2.59
N PHE A 29 -1.18 8.72 3.44
CA PHE A 29 -2.37 8.74 4.29
C PHE A 29 -1.95 8.80 5.74
N GLN A 30 -2.60 9.68 6.51
CA GLN A 30 -2.57 9.60 7.97
C GLN A 30 -3.75 8.74 8.39
N LEU A 31 -3.45 7.57 8.97
CA LEU A 31 -4.45 6.61 9.41
C LEU A 31 -4.32 6.42 10.92
N PRO A 32 -5.45 6.23 11.64
CA PRO A 32 -5.41 5.75 13.02
C PRO A 32 -4.61 4.46 13.15
N GLU A 33 -3.96 4.26 14.29
CA GLU A 33 -3.12 3.08 14.56
C GLU A 33 -3.91 1.77 14.42
N GLU A 34 -5.15 1.76 14.89
CA GLU A 34 -6.10 0.65 14.74
C GLU A 34 -6.35 0.25 13.27
N THR A 35 -6.44 1.23 12.37
CA THR A 35 -6.61 0.99 10.93
C THR A 35 -5.34 0.40 10.31
N LEU A 36 -4.17 0.87 10.75
CA LEU A 36 -2.89 0.28 10.32
C LEU A 36 -2.77 -1.18 10.78
N ALA A 37 -3.16 -1.45 12.03
CA ALA A 37 -3.16 -2.80 12.59
C ALA A 37 -4.11 -3.75 11.81
N LEU A 38 -5.29 -3.26 11.44
CA LEU A 38 -6.22 -4.00 10.59
C LEU A 38 -5.62 -4.33 9.22
N ILE A 39 -5.00 -3.36 8.54
CA ILE A 39 -4.34 -3.58 7.24
C ILE A 39 -3.22 -4.62 7.35
N ASP A 40 -2.43 -4.56 8.42
CA ASP A 40 -1.35 -5.52 8.66
C ASP A 40 -1.86 -6.93 8.95
N ASP A 41 -2.95 -7.05 9.68
CA ASP A 41 -3.60 -8.32 9.95
C ASP A 41 -4.20 -8.94 8.68
N ILE A 42 -4.90 -8.14 7.85
CA ILE A 42 -5.38 -8.57 6.52
C ILE A 42 -4.21 -9.08 5.67
N LYS A 43 -3.10 -8.33 5.64
CA LYS A 43 -1.89 -8.73 4.91
C LYS A 43 -1.37 -10.07 5.41
N LYS A 44 -1.28 -10.28 6.73
CA LYS A 44 -0.79 -11.53 7.35
C LYS A 44 -1.71 -12.71 7.02
N ARG A 45 -3.01 -12.59 7.28
CA ARG A 45 -3.99 -13.67 7.07
C ARG A 45 -4.04 -14.13 5.61
N GLN A 46 -3.90 -13.20 4.68
CA GLN A 46 -3.95 -13.47 3.24
C GLN A 46 -2.58 -13.64 2.59
N ARG A 47 -1.50 -13.63 3.37
CA ARG A 47 -0.10 -13.76 2.91
C ARG A 47 0.24 -12.78 1.77
N LEU A 48 -0.24 -11.55 1.87
CA LEU A 48 -0.06 -10.55 0.83
C LEU A 48 1.37 -9.96 0.87
N PRO A 49 2.00 -9.74 -0.29
CA PRO A 49 3.36 -9.18 -0.38
C PRO A 49 3.45 -7.75 0.13
N SER A 50 2.37 -6.96 0.16
CA SER A 50 2.42 -5.56 0.60
C SER A 50 1.14 -5.07 1.27
N ARG A 51 1.26 -4.00 2.07
CA ARG A 51 0.12 -3.27 2.66
C ARG A 51 -0.78 -2.64 1.60
N SER A 52 -0.19 -2.20 0.48
CA SER A 52 -0.94 -1.64 -0.65
C SER A 52 -1.92 -2.66 -1.23
N GLN A 53 -1.51 -3.92 -1.39
CA GLN A 53 -2.43 -4.98 -1.82
C GLN A 53 -3.53 -5.29 -0.80
N ALA A 54 -3.20 -5.28 0.50
CA ALA A 54 -4.19 -5.45 1.55
C ALA A 54 -5.23 -4.31 1.54
N LEU A 55 -4.78 -3.07 1.37
CA LEU A 55 -5.65 -1.90 1.25
C LEU A 55 -6.53 -1.96 0.00
N LEU A 56 -5.99 -2.34 -1.16
CA LEU A 56 -6.78 -2.50 -2.39
C LEU A 56 -7.89 -3.54 -2.23
N GLN A 57 -7.59 -4.69 -1.61
CA GLN A 57 -8.63 -5.68 -1.32
C GLN A 57 -9.69 -5.16 -0.35
N LEU A 58 -9.29 -4.39 0.66
CA LEU A 58 -10.24 -3.77 1.58
C LEU A 58 -11.17 -2.79 0.86
N ILE A 59 -10.64 -2.00 -0.08
CA ILE A 59 -11.42 -1.07 -0.91
C ILE A 59 -12.41 -1.84 -1.79
N GLU A 60 -11.98 -2.90 -2.48
CA GLU A 60 -12.87 -3.69 -3.33
C GLU A 60 -14.01 -4.35 -2.53
N ARG A 61 -13.71 -4.90 -1.35
CA ARG A 61 -14.75 -5.41 -0.43
C ARG A 61 -15.73 -4.31 0.00
N GLY A 62 -15.23 -3.10 0.26
CA GLY A 62 -16.08 -1.94 0.56
C GLY A 62 -17.00 -1.58 -0.60
N LYS A 63 -16.50 -1.58 -1.84
CA LYS A 63 -17.30 -1.33 -3.05
C LYS A 63 -18.39 -2.39 -3.22
N GLU A 64 -18.05 -3.66 -3.04
CA GLU A 64 -19.03 -4.76 -3.08
C GLU A 64 -20.12 -4.60 -2.00
N ALA A 65 -19.74 -4.20 -0.78
CA ALA A 65 -20.70 -4.00 0.31
C ALA A 65 -21.67 -2.85 0.02
N ILE A 66 -21.18 -1.75 -0.55
CA ILE A 66 -22.02 -0.61 -0.95
C ILE A 66 -22.98 -1.02 -2.07
N GLN A 67 -22.49 -1.74 -3.10
CA GLN A 67 -23.31 -2.17 -4.24
C GLN A 67 -24.40 -3.18 -3.86
N LYS A 68 -24.16 -4.04 -2.86
CA LYS A 68 -25.18 -4.99 -2.37
C LYS A 68 -26.26 -4.34 -1.51
N SER A 69 -26.02 -3.11 -1.06
CA SER A 69 -26.92 -2.36 -0.18
C SER A 69 -27.79 -1.35 -0.94
N ALA A 70 -27.64 -1.27 -2.27
CA ALA A 70 -28.39 -0.42 -3.18
C ALA A 70 -29.35 -1.25 -4.03
#